data_AF-A0A7S1RBQ8-F1
#
_entry.id   AF-A0A7S1RBQ8-F1
#
_cell.length_a   1.000
_cell.length_b   1.000
_cell.length_c   1.000
_cell.angle_alpha   90.00
_cell.angle_beta   90.00
_cell.angle_gamma   90.00
#
_symmetry.space_group_name_H-M   'P 1'
#
loop_
_entity.id
_entity.type
_entity.pdbx_description
1 polymer ?
#
loop_
_entity_poly.entity_id
_entity_poly.type
_entity_poly.pdbx_seq_one_letter_code
_entity_poly.pdbx_strand_id
1 'polypeptide(L)'
;YALAWAVPYWVGLRDGFQRGYHGLDAIMYFVKWLQCAESWGIGGIDYMGSQNDRPWGTPEWIADLRGALDEAGFNGTRIVVPDGEYDPGIVDLAAGNGSFASALEGGALGLHYPCYLPRPEVQRSGLKYWSSEDLGVPADWAG
;
A
#
# COMPACT_ATOMS: atom_id res chain seq x y z
N TYR A 1 3.97 -0.72 9.92
CA TYR A 1 3.84 -0.67 8.45
C TYR A 1 4.15 -2.05 7.90
N ALA A 2 3.30 -2.58 7.03
CA ALA A 2 3.51 -3.85 6.34
C ALA A 2 3.47 -3.64 4.83
N LEU A 3 4.33 -4.36 4.11
CA LEU A 3 4.49 -4.25 2.67
C LEU A 3 4.90 -5.61 2.11
N ALA A 4 4.37 -5.95 0.93
CA ALA A 4 4.77 -7.14 0.21
C ALA A 4 5.69 -6.78 -0.97
N TRP A 5 6.88 -7.37 -1.01
CA TRP A 5 7.77 -7.33 -2.18
C TRP A 5 7.29 -8.28 -3.27
N ALA A 6 6.79 -9.43 -2.84
CA ALA A 6 6.21 -10.45 -3.69
C ALA A 6 5.12 -11.21 -2.91
N VAL A 7 4.28 -11.92 -3.66
CA VAL A 7 3.37 -12.93 -3.13
C VAL A 7 3.78 -14.30 -3.65
N PRO A 8 3.47 -15.39 -2.93
CA PRO A 8 3.67 -16.74 -3.45
C PRO A 8 3.00 -16.92 -4.82
N TYR A 9 3.61 -17.71 -5.71
CA TYR A 9 3.12 -17.90 -7.09
C TYR A 9 1.66 -18.37 -7.18
N TRP A 10 1.19 -19.12 -6.20
CA TRP A 10 -0.20 -19.63 -6.14
C TRP A 10 -1.24 -18.53 -5.84
N VAL A 11 -0.82 -17.36 -5.34
CA VAL A 11 -1.69 -16.20 -5.18
C VAL A 11 -1.98 -15.63 -6.56
N GLY A 12 -3.26 -15.59 -6.95
CA GLY A 12 -3.69 -15.21 -8.30
C GLY A 12 -3.97 -16.39 -9.23
N LEU A 13 -3.88 -17.64 -8.74
CA LEU A 13 -4.09 -18.89 -9.49
C LEU A 13 -5.32 -19.70 -9.06
N ARG A 14 -6.33 -19.09 -8.41
CA ARG A 14 -7.45 -19.82 -7.79
C ARG A 14 -8.26 -20.75 -8.71
N ASP A 15 -8.28 -20.50 -10.02
CA ASP A 15 -8.98 -21.29 -11.03
C ASP A 15 -8.05 -21.92 -12.09
N GLY A 16 -6.74 -21.94 -11.81
CA GLY A 16 -5.73 -22.42 -12.75
C GLY A 16 -5.27 -21.38 -13.78
N PHE A 17 -5.82 -20.16 -13.76
CA PHE A 17 -5.38 -19.06 -14.63
C PHE A 17 -4.73 -17.94 -13.81
N GLN A 18 -3.58 -17.43 -14.28
CA GLN A 18 -2.87 -16.35 -13.59
C GLN A 18 -3.60 -15.02 -13.82
N ARG A 19 -4.19 -14.46 -12.76
CA ARG A 19 -4.91 -13.18 -12.80
C ARG A 19 -4.04 -11.97 -12.46
N GLY A 20 -2.76 -12.20 -12.14
CA GLY A 20 -1.80 -11.14 -11.81
C GLY A 20 -1.86 -10.74 -10.33
N TYR A 21 -0.95 -9.85 -9.94
CA TYR A 21 -0.75 -9.47 -8.53
C TYR A 21 -1.97 -8.76 -7.94
N HIS A 22 -2.51 -7.74 -8.63
CA HIS A 22 -3.62 -6.91 -8.15
C HIS A 22 -4.98 -7.58 -8.42
N GLY A 23 -5.14 -8.80 -7.92
CA GLY A 23 -6.40 -9.53 -7.89
C GLY A 23 -6.94 -9.70 -6.47
N LEU A 24 -8.15 -10.27 -6.38
CA LEU A 24 -8.80 -10.55 -5.10
C LEU A 24 -7.99 -11.54 -4.23
N ASP A 25 -7.29 -12.49 -4.84
CA ASP A 25 -6.47 -13.46 -4.10
C ASP A 25 -5.34 -12.78 -3.29
N ALA A 26 -4.74 -11.71 -3.82
CA ALA A 26 -3.70 -10.96 -3.11
C ALA A 26 -4.28 -10.16 -1.93
N ILE A 27 -5.47 -9.57 -2.10
CA ILE A 27 -6.20 -8.91 -1.01
C ILE A 27 -6.48 -9.92 0.11
N MET A 28 -7.00 -11.11 -0.23
CA MET A 28 -7.24 -12.15 0.77
C MET A 28 -5.95 -12.59 1.46
N TYR A 29 -4.85 -12.71 0.71
CA TYR A 29 -3.55 -13.05 1.26
C TYR A 29 -3.07 -12.00 2.27
N PHE A 30 -3.19 -10.71 1.96
CA PHE A 30 -2.83 -9.62 2.86
C PHE A 30 -3.66 -9.61 4.14
N VAL A 31 -4.98 -9.74 4.02
CA VAL A 31 -5.88 -9.82 5.18
C VAL A 31 -5.56 -11.03 6.04
N LYS A 32 -5.29 -12.20 5.44
CA LYS A 32 -4.90 -13.41 6.18
C LYS A 32 -3.56 -13.26 6.88
N TRP A 33 -2.61 -12.56 6.25
CA TRP A 33 -1.34 -12.25 6.89
C TRP A 33 -1.54 -11.34 8.11
N LEU A 34 -2.37 -10.30 8.01
CA LEU A 34 -2.70 -9.40 9.13
C LEU A 34 -3.37 -10.15 10.29
N GLN A 35 -4.35 -11.00 10.01
CA GLN A 35 -5.00 -11.86 11.02
C GLN A 35 -3.99 -12.77 11.73
N CYS A 36 -3.06 -13.36 10.96
CA CYS A 36 -1.99 -14.16 11.52
C CYS A 36 -1.09 -13.32 12.44
N ALA A 37 -0.60 -12.16 11.97
CA ALA A 37 0.26 -11.28 12.74
C ALA A 37 -0.38 -10.85 14.07
N GLU A 38 -1.66 -10.48 14.05
CA GLU A 38 -2.42 -10.13 15.26
C GLU A 38 -2.52 -11.32 16.23
N SER A 39 -2.84 -12.52 15.74
CA SER A 39 -2.93 -13.73 16.58
C SER A 39 -1.61 -14.14 17.24
N TRP A 40 -0.48 -13.73 16.66
CA TRP A 40 0.86 -13.94 17.22
C TRP A 40 1.33 -12.78 18.11
N GLY A 41 0.49 -11.77 18.34
CA GLY A 41 0.81 -10.64 19.21
C GLY A 41 1.87 -9.70 18.64
N ILE A 42 2.05 -9.67 17.31
CA ILE A 42 2.96 -8.73 16.63
C ILE A 42 2.48 -7.27 16.76
N GLY A 43 1.21 -7.08 17.15
CA GLY A 43 0.58 -5.79 17.37
C GLY A 43 -0.29 -5.35 16.19
N GLY A 44 -1.04 -4.27 16.38
CA GLY A 44 -1.84 -3.67 15.32
C GLY A 44 -0.95 -3.11 14.23
N ILE A 45 -1.22 -3.47 12.98
CA ILE A 45 -0.51 -2.92 11.83
C ILE A 45 -1.21 -1.63 11.39
N ASP A 46 -0.56 -0.49 11.61
CA ASP A 46 -1.17 0.82 11.33
C ASP A 46 -1.28 1.15 9.83
N TYR A 47 -0.38 0.61 9.00
CA TYR A 47 -0.29 0.92 7.58
C TYR A 47 -0.01 -0.33 6.76
N MET A 48 -0.68 -0.46 5.61
CA MET A 48 -0.50 -1.53 4.62
C MET A 48 -0.17 -0.90 3.25
N GLY A 49 0.91 -1.34 2.62
CA GLY A 49 1.29 -0.95 1.26
C GLY A 49 0.69 -1.86 0.18
N SER A 50 0.76 -1.43 -1.08
CA SER A 50 0.34 -2.26 -2.23
C SER A 50 1.40 -3.31 -2.62
N GLN A 51 2.46 -2.87 -3.30
CA GLN A 51 3.57 -3.72 -3.72
C GLN A 51 4.84 -2.87 -3.88
N ASN A 52 5.93 -3.30 -3.25
CA ASN A 52 7.22 -2.59 -3.30
C ASN A 52 7.73 -2.41 -4.74
N ASP A 53 8.04 -1.18 -5.17
CA ASP A 53 8.68 -0.86 -6.47
C ASP A 53 7.98 -1.48 -7.70
N ARG A 54 6.67 -1.67 -7.62
CA ARG A 54 5.84 -2.20 -8.71
C ARG A 54 4.62 -1.30 -8.91
N PRO A 55 3.85 -1.48 -10.00
CA PRO A 55 2.59 -0.79 -10.15
C PRO A 55 1.74 -0.97 -8.89
N TRP A 56 1.06 0.09 -8.44
CA TRP A 56 0.28 0.07 -7.19
C TRP A 56 -1.13 -0.54 -7.37
N GLY A 57 -1.46 -1.01 -8.58
CA GLY A 57 -2.77 -1.55 -8.93
C GLY A 57 -3.66 -0.52 -9.62
N THR A 58 -4.94 -0.53 -9.29
CA THR A 58 -5.94 0.41 -9.82
C THR A 58 -6.74 1.04 -8.67
N PRO A 59 -7.45 2.16 -8.91
CA PRO A 59 -8.35 2.75 -7.91
C PRO A 59 -9.35 1.74 -7.33
N GLU A 60 -9.88 0.85 -8.17
CA GLU A 60 -10.84 -0.19 -7.79
C GLU A 60 -10.19 -1.23 -6.88
N TRP A 61 -8.99 -1.70 -7.22
CA TRP A 61 -8.29 -2.68 -6.38
C TRP A 61 -7.93 -2.12 -4.99
N ILE A 62 -7.55 -0.84 -4.91
CA ILE A 62 -7.30 -0.17 -3.63
C ILE A 62 -8.59 0.00 -2.81
N ALA A 63 -9.72 0.30 -3.48
CA ALA A 63 -11.02 0.34 -2.84
C ALA A 63 -11.47 -1.05 -2.32
N ASP A 64 -11.24 -2.11 -3.11
CA ASP A 64 -11.52 -3.49 -2.69
C ASP A 64 -10.62 -3.91 -1.51
N LEU A 65 -9.35 -3.52 -1.51
CA LEU A 65 -8.44 -3.76 -0.38
C LEU A 65 -8.96 -3.07 0.89
N ARG A 66 -9.38 -1.80 0.80
CA ARG A 66 -9.98 -1.07 1.92
C ARG A 66 -11.21 -1.81 2.46
N GLY A 67 -12.13 -2.20 1.59
CA GLY A 67 -13.33 -2.94 1.97
C GLY A 67 -13.00 -4.24 2.70
N ALA A 68 -12.06 -5.02 2.17
CA ALA A 68 -11.65 -6.28 2.79
C ALA A 68 -10.95 -6.09 4.15
N LEU A 69 -10.17 -5.02 4.32
CA LEU A 69 -9.58 -4.67 5.62
C LEU A 69 -10.68 -4.32 6.64
N ASP A 70 -11.67 -3.54 6.23
CA ASP A 70 -12.78 -3.13 7.10
C ASP A 70 -13.67 -4.31 7.50
N GLU A 71 -14.00 -5.19 6.56
CA GLU A 71 -14.75 -6.43 6.82
C GLU A 71 -14.01 -7.37 7.78
N ALA A 72 -12.68 -7.36 7.74
CA ALA A 72 -11.84 -8.17 8.61
C ALA A 72 -11.56 -7.53 9.99
N GLY A 73 -12.08 -6.32 10.26
CA GLY A 73 -11.90 -5.60 11.52
C GLY A 73 -10.64 -4.72 11.59
N PHE A 74 -9.91 -4.55 10.49
CA PHE A 74 -8.73 -3.70 10.38
C PHE A 74 -9.07 -2.25 9.96
N ASN A 75 -10.19 -1.71 10.49
CA ASN A 75 -10.62 -0.33 10.22
C ASN A 75 -9.61 0.73 10.66
N GLY A 76 -8.64 0.38 11.52
CA GLY A 76 -7.54 1.23 11.95
C GLY A 76 -6.35 1.23 10.99
N THR A 77 -6.16 0.19 10.19
CA THR A 77 -5.06 0.06 9.24
C THR A 77 -5.29 0.98 8.05
N ARG A 78 -4.35 1.88 7.74
CA ARG A 78 -4.40 2.84 6.63
C ARG A 78 -3.63 2.31 5.41
N ILE A 79 -3.89 2.86 4.22
CA ILE A 79 -3.24 2.41 2.98
C ILE A 79 -2.14 3.38 2.57
N VAL A 80 -1.01 2.84 2.09
CA VAL A 80 0.11 3.60 1.53
C VAL A 80 0.33 3.16 0.07
N VAL A 81 0.39 4.12 -0.85
CA VAL A 81 0.68 3.93 -2.27
C VAL A 81 1.60 5.04 -2.78
N PRO A 82 2.34 4.88 -3.88
CA PRO A 82 2.59 3.61 -4.56
C PRO A 82 3.62 2.74 -3.82
N ASP A 83 4.40 3.32 -2.91
CA ASP A 83 5.59 2.68 -2.31
C ASP A 83 6.62 2.31 -3.39
N GLY A 84 7.05 3.37 -4.09
CA GLY A 84 7.89 3.33 -5.28
C GLY A 84 8.07 4.74 -5.85
N GLU A 85 8.10 4.84 -7.18
CA GLU A 85 8.25 6.13 -7.88
C GLU A 85 7.02 7.04 -7.74
N TYR A 86 7.21 8.35 -7.92
CA TYR A 86 6.10 9.31 -7.88
C TYR A 86 5.18 9.17 -9.09
N ASP A 87 3.91 8.84 -8.82
CA ASP A 87 2.82 8.88 -9.80
C ASP A 87 1.89 10.07 -9.49
N PRO A 88 1.94 11.18 -10.27
CA PRO A 88 1.07 12.33 -10.05
C PRO A 88 -0.41 12.00 -10.28
N GLY A 89 -0.71 10.93 -11.04
CA GLY A 89 -2.07 10.51 -11.33
C GLY A 89 -2.84 10.04 -10.10
N ILE A 90 -2.17 9.60 -9.03
CA ILE A 90 -2.83 9.15 -7.79
C ILE A 90 -3.66 10.28 -7.17
N VAL A 91 -3.12 11.50 -7.11
CA VAL A 91 -3.81 12.65 -6.53
C VAL A 91 -5.01 13.05 -7.39
N ASP A 92 -4.84 13.09 -8.71
CA ASP A 92 -5.91 13.44 -9.65
C ASP A 92 -7.03 12.38 -9.64
N LEU A 93 -6.67 11.09 -9.60
CA LEU A 93 -7.62 9.98 -9.49
C LEU A 93 -8.38 10.03 -8.18
N ALA A 94 -7.72 10.33 -7.06
CA ALA A 94 -8.39 10.49 -5.77
C ALA A 94 -9.38 11.68 -5.80
N ALA A 95 -9.03 12.79 -6.45
CA ALA A 95 -9.95 13.92 -6.60
C ALA A 95 -11.20 13.58 -7.44
N GLY A 96 -11.06 12.68 -8.43
CA GLY A 96 -12.15 12.28 -9.33
C GLY A 96 -12.93 11.03 -8.91
N ASN A 97 -12.43 10.22 -7.98
CA ASN A 97 -13.01 8.93 -7.59
C ASN A 97 -13.21 8.85 -6.07
N GLY A 98 -14.46 9.03 -5.63
CA GLY A 98 -14.80 9.07 -4.20
C GLY A 98 -14.49 7.77 -3.44
N SER A 99 -14.70 6.59 -4.03
CA SER A 99 -14.38 5.33 -3.36
C SER A 99 -12.87 5.15 -3.17
N PHE A 100 -12.08 5.55 -4.16
CA PHE A 100 -10.63 5.55 -4.06
C PHE A 100 -10.10 6.58 -3.06
N ALA A 101 -10.68 7.79 -3.04
CA ALA A 101 -10.36 8.82 -2.06
C ALA A 101 -10.63 8.33 -0.63
N SER A 102 -11.80 7.75 -0.38
CA SER A 102 -12.15 7.16 0.92
C SER A 102 -11.22 6.00 1.29
N ALA A 103 -10.80 5.17 0.33
CA ALA A 103 -9.86 4.09 0.57
C ALA A 103 -8.49 4.58 1.08
N LEU A 104 -8.06 5.76 0.62
CA LEU A 104 -6.81 6.40 1.01
C LEU A 104 -6.95 7.34 2.22
N GLU A 105 -8.14 7.48 2.82
CA GLU A 105 -8.36 8.40 3.93
C GLU A 105 -7.42 8.10 5.11
N GLY A 106 -6.69 9.12 5.57
CA GLY A 106 -5.67 8.97 6.61
C GLY A 106 -4.43 8.18 6.20
N GLY A 107 -4.35 7.75 4.94
CA GLY A 107 -3.20 7.08 4.32
C GLY A 107 -2.06 8.03 3.99
N ALA A 108 -1.16 7.53 3.15
CA ALA A 108 0.01 8.27 2.70
C ALA A 108 0.33 8.00 1.22
N LEU A 109 0.94 9.00 0.59
CA LEU A 109 1.71 8.81 -0.62
C LEU A 109 3.17 8.50 -0.21
N GLY A 110 3.54 7.21 -0.28
CA GLY A 110 4.86 6.70 0.09
C GLY A 110 5.77 6.60 -1.14
N LEU A 111 6.91 7.29 -1.10
CA LEU A 111 7.88 7.32 -2.19
C LEU A 111 9.23 6.76 -1.78
N HIS A 112 9.90 6.15 -2.76
CA HIS A 112 11.27 5.69 -2.63
C HIS A 112 12.23 6.78 -3.11
N TYR A 113 13.22 7.10 -2.28
CA TYR A 113 14.31 8.04 -2.61
C TYR A 113 13.83 9.38 -3.21
N PRO A 114 12.87 10.09 -2.60
CA PRO A 114 12.32 11.33 -3.15
C PRO A 114 13.31 12.52 -3.12
N CYS A 115 14.51 12.35 -2.56
CA CYS A 115 15.59 13.35 -2.55
C CYS A 115 15.15 14.74 -2.07
N TYR A 116 14.32 14.80 -1.03
CA TYR A 116 13.77 16.04 -0.45
C TYR A 116 12.92 16.90 -1.40
N LEU A 117 12.43 16.33 -2.52
CA LEU A 117 11.60 17.08 -3.47
C LEU A 117 10.21 17.35 -2.87
N PRO A 118 9.82 18.62 -2.63
CA PRO A 118 8.53 18.92 -2.04
C PRO A 118 7.37 18.58 -3.01
N ARG A 119 6.30 18.01 -2.47
CA ARG A 119 5.05 17.67 -3.19
C ARG A 119 3.83 18.30 -2.51
N PRO A 120 3.66 19.64 -2.58
CA PRO A 120 2.57 20.35 -1.89
C PRO A 120 1.17 19.92 -2.37
N GLU A 121 1.03 19.42 -3.59
CA GLU A 121 -0.20 18.80 -4.11
C GLU A 121 -0.66 17.60 -3.29
N VAL A 122 0.27 16.76 -2.83
CA VAL A 122 -0.03 15.58 -1.99
C VAL A 122 -0.52 16.03 -0.61
N GLN A 123 0.12 17.02 -0.02
CA GLN A 123 -0.32 17.56 1.27
C GLN A 123 -1.70 18.21 1.18
N ARG A 124 -1.99 18.92 0.07
CA ARG A 124 -3.30 19.54 -0.17
C ARG A 124 -4.42 18.54 -0.41
N SER A 125 -4.12 17.33 -0.88
CA SER A 125 -5.13 16.27 -1.00
C SER A 125 -5.51 15.63 0.34
N GLY A 126 -4.81 15.98 1.43
CA GLY A 126 -5.00 15.42 2.77
C GLY A 126 -4.20 14.13 3.01
N LEU A 127 -3.48 13.64 1.99
CA LEU A 127 -2.56 12.52 2.14
C LEU A 127 -1.28 12.95 2.84
N LYS A 128 -0.71 12.04 3.63
CA LYS A 128 0.66 12.23 4.15
C LYS A 128 1.64 12.06 2.99
N TYR A 129 2.75 12.78 3.02
CA TYR A 129 3.84 12.66 2.06
C TYR A 129 5.06 12.05 2.75
N TRP A 130 5.44 10.82 2.40
CA TRP A 130 6.49 10.06 3.08
C TRP A 130 7.60 9.65 2.12
N SER A 131 8.85 9.76 2.58
CA SER A 131 9.94 8.91 2.10
C SER A 131 9.76 7.56 2.78
N SER A 132 9.08 6.61 2.13
CA SER A 132 8.77 5.29 2.70
C SER A 132 9.94 4.31 2.56
N GLU A 133 10.86 4.57 1.63
CA GLU A 133 12.18 3.96 1.54
C GLU A 133 13.22 5.05 1.23
N ASP A 134 14.32 5.05 1.98
CA ASP A 134 15.45 5.97 1.80
C ASP A 134 16.75 5.33 2.29
N LEU A 135 17.83 6.12 2.36
CA LEU A 135 19.19 5.71 2.69
C LEU A 135 19.85 4.95 1.54
N GLY A 136 19.46 3.69 1.26
CA GLY A 136 19.91 2.90 0.08
C GLY A 136 21.42 2.83 -0.20
N VAL A 137 22.28 3.33 0.70
CA VAL A 137 23.74 3.41 0.55
C VAL A 137 24.41 2.32 1.38
N PRO A 138 25.63 1.87 0.99
CA PRO A 138 26.43 0.97 1.82
C PRO A 138 26.54 1.48 3.27
N ALA A 139 26.45 0.58 4.25
CA ALA A 139 26.69 0.90 5.64
C ALA A 139 28.20 1.02 5.91
N ASP A 140 28.82 2.07 5.37
CA ASP A 140 30.25 2.37 5.49
C ASP A 140 30.56 3.43 6.57
N TRP A 141 29.58 3.76 7.41
CA TRP A 141 29.76 4.62 8.58
C TRP A 141 30.44 3.84 9.73
N ALA A 142 31.32 4.53 10.47
CA ALA A 142 32.31 3.92 11.35
C ALA A 142 31.80 3.30 12.67
N GLY A 143 30.49 3.22 12.90
CA GLY A 143 29.91 2.84 14.20
C GLY A 143 29.91 3.98 15.22
#